data_AF-A0A6N2RB39-F1
#
_entry.id   AF-A0A6N2RB39-F1
#
_cell.length_a   1.000
_cell.length_b   1.000
_cell.length_c   1.000
_cell.angle_alpha   90.00
_cell.angle_beta   90.00
_cell.angle_gamma   90.00
#
_symmetry.space_group_name_H-M   'P 1'
#
loop_
_entity.id
_entity.type
_entity.pdbx_description
1 polymer ?
#
loop_
_entity_poly.entity_id
_entity_poly.type
_entity_poly.pdbx_seq_one_letter_code
_entity_poly.pdbx_strand_id
1 'polypeptide(L)'
;MQRDNLDFKNMSVSKLFTKQLFPTLLGMVSSALFTVVDGIFVGRGIGSDAIAAVNIAAPIFMIAAGLGLMFGMGGGILASINLSRGKLVVANINVTQSIVMLTIVSIIMGILFWENWWGHFLRRYRFLILAGLVLLYTACMVRRDGNLACGGGGRYYYNNPYFAMQKEGLVLIYL
;
A
#
# COMPACT_ATOMS: atom_id res chain seq x y z
N MET A 1 29.59 -14.00 -8.40
CA MET A 1 29.25 -12.59 -8.67
C MET A 1 29.88 -11.74 -7.57
N GLN A 2 30.96 -11.02 -7.89
CA GLN A 2 31.62 -10.11 -6.95
C GLN A 2 30.67 -8.91 -6.75
N ARG A 3 30.14 -8.73 -5.54
CA ARG A 3 29.33 -7.54 -5.24
C ARG A 3 30.26 -6.36 -5.08
N ASP A 4 30.16 -5.40 -5.99
CA ASP A 4 30.82 -4.12 -5.88
C ASP A 4 30.34 -3.44 -4.58
N ASN A 5 31.14 -3.48 -3.52
CA ASN A 5 30.87 -2.73 -2.30
C ASN A 5 31.04 -1.24 -2.62
N LEU A 6 29.97 -0.46 -2.42
CA LEU A 6 29.99 0.99 -2.60
C LEU A 6 30.82 1.61 -1.46
N ASP A 7 32.09 1.89 -1.74
CA ASP A 7 32.95 2.66 -0.86
C ASP A 7 32.63 4.15 -0.97
N PHE A 8 31.83 4.65 -0.02
CA PHE A 8 31.38 6.04 0.06
C PHE A 8 32.53 7.03 0.38
N LYS A 9 33.69 6.55 0.84
CA LYS A 9 34.80 7.40 1.31
C LYS A 9 35.86 7.63 0.24
N ASN A 10 36.17 6.60 -0.56
CA ASN A 10 37.33 6.63 -1.46
C ASN A 10 36.97 6.76 -2.96
N MET A 11 35.69 6.63 -3.35
CA MET A 11 35.28 6.80 -4.75
C MET A 11 35.04 8.26 -5.15
N SER A 12 35.27 8.57 -6.43
CA SER A 12 34.90 9.86 -7.00
C SER A 12 33.39 10.07 -6.96
N VAL A 13 32.97 11.30 -6.62
CA VAL A 13 31.56 11.67 -6.44
C VAL A 13 30.72 11.33 -7.67
N SER A 14 31.25 11.55 -8.88
CA SER A 14 30.55 11.25 -10.15
C SER A 14 30.23 9.75 -10.33
N LYS A 15 31.17 8.87 -9.96
CA LYS A 15 30.99 7.41 -10.08
C LYS A 15 30.01 6.88 -9.03
N LEU A 16 30.05 7.42 -7.81
CA LEU A 16 29.12 7.06 -6.75
C LEU A 16 27.70 7.53 -7.06
N PHE A 17 27.57 8.78 -7.52
CA PHE A 17 26.29 9.36 -7.90
C PHE A 17 25.61 8.56 -9.02
N THR A 18 26.33 8.24 -10.10
CA THR A 18 25.77 7.44 -11.20
C THR A 18 25.34 6.05 -10.75
N LYS A 19 26.16 5.35 -9.94
CA LYS A 19 25.81 4.04 -9.39
C LYS A 19 24.56 4.05 -8.49
N GLN A 20 24.29 5.15 -7.78
CA GLN A 20 23.11 5.26 -6.91
C GLN A 20 21.89 5.86 -7.62
N LEU A 21 22.11 6.72 -8.61
CA LEU A 21 21.06 7.38 -9.39
C LEU A 21 20.29 6.39 -10.28
N PHE A 22 20.99 5.48 -10.98
CA PHE A 22 20.31 4.49 -11.83
C PHE A 22 19.28 3.62 -11.08
N PRO A 23 19.61 2.99 -9.93
CA PRO A 23 18.62 2.19 -9.19
C PRO A 23 17.50 3.05 -8.60
N THR A 24 17.77 4.27 -8.14
CA THR A 24 16.73 5.17 -7.64
C THR A 24 15.76 5.61 -8.75
N LEU A 25 16.28 5.97 -9.93
CA LEU A 25 15.45 6.30 -11.09
C LEU A 25 14.60 5.11 -11.53
N LEU A 26 15.20 3.92 -11.62
CA LEU A 26 14.47 2.71 -12.00
C LEU A 26 13.36 2.38 -10.99
N GLY A 27 13.61 2.60 -9.70
CA GLY A 27 12.61 2.46 -8.64
C GLY A 27 11.46 3.46 -8.78
N MET A 28 11.77 4.72 -9.05
CA MET A 28 10.74 5.77 -9.24
C MET A 28 9.91 5.52 -10.51
N VAL A 29 10.54 5.12 -11.62
CA VAL A 29 9.83 4.75 -12.86
C VAL A 29 8.93 3.54 -12.64
N SER A 30 9.42 2.50 -11.96
CA SER A 30 8.63 1.31 -11.64
C SER A 30 7.42 1.66 -10.77
N SER A 31 7.63 2.51 -9.74
CA SER A 31 6.54 2.99 -8.88
C SER A 31 5.46 3.72 -9.68
N ALA A 32 5.85 4.64 -10.57
CA ALA A 32 4.93 5.36 -11.44
C ALA A 32 4.16 4.42 -12.39
N LEU A 33 4.84 3.42 -12.96
CA LEU A 33 4.20 2.40 -13.78
C LEU A 33 3.16 1.60 -12.99
N PHE A 34 3.45 1.22 -11.75
CA PHE A 34 2.48 0.53 -10.90
C PHE A 34 1.24 1.38 -10.65
N THR A 35 1.40 2.68 -10.36
CA THR A 35 0.26 3.58 -10.17
C THR A 35 -0.61 3.72 -11.43
N VAL A 36 0.01 3.83 -12.62
CA VAL A 36 -0.73 3.92 -13.89
C VAL A 36 -1.46 2.62 -14.19
N VAL A 37 -0.78 1.47 -14.01
CA VAL A 37 -1.36 0.15 -14.26
C VAL A 37 -2.53 -0.11 -13.32
N ASP A 38 -2.39 0.21 -12.03
CA ASP A 38 -3.46 0.11 -11.03
C ASP A 38 -4.67 0.96 -11.44
N GLY A 39 -4.45 2.22 -11.84
CA GLY A 39 -5.50 3.11 -12.33
C GLY A 39 -6.23 2.57 -13.58
N ILE A 40 -5.50 1.96 -14.52
CA ILE A 40 -6.10 1.36 -15.74
C ILE A 40 -6.96 0.14 -15.38
N PHE A 41 -6.49 -0.73 -14.48
CA PHE A 41 -7.24 -1.91 -14.07
C PHE A 41 -8.50 -1.54 -13.28
N VAL A 42 -8.41 -0.58 -12.36
CA VAL A 42 -9.58 -0.08 -11.62
C VAL A 42 -10.58 0.57 -12.58
N GLY A 43 -10.10 1.41 -13.50
CA GLY A 43 -10.92 2.12 -14.47
C GLY A 43 -11.64 1.21 -15.47
N ARG A 44 -10.94 0.22 -16.04
CA ARG A 44 -11.54 -0.72 -17.00
C ARG A 44 -12.28 -1.88 -16.33
N GLY A 45 -11.89 -2.27 -15.12
CA GLY A 45 -12.45 -3.41 -14.41
C GLY A 45 -13.78 -3.12 -13.72
N ILE A 46 -13.89 -1.99 -13.01
CA ILE A 46 -15.08 -1.63 -12.22
C ILE A 46 -15.87 -0.51 -12.90
N GLY A 47 -15.18 0.44 -13.53
CA GLY A 47 -15.78 1.58 -14.23
C GLY A 47 -15.47 2.92 -13.56
N SER A 48 -16.12 3.98 -14.04
CA SER A 48 -15.90 5.36 -13.60
C SER A 48 -16.16 5.57 -12.11
N ASP A 49 -17.14 4.87 -11.55
CA ASP A 49 -17.55 5.03 -10.15
C ASP A 49 -16.41 4.65 -9.21
N ALA A 50 -15.61 3.64 -9.54
CA ALA A 50 -14.46 3.24 -8.75
C ALA A 50 -13.31 4.27 -8.78
N ILE A 51 -13.09 4.94 -9.91
CA ILE A 51 -12.08 6.00 -9.98
C ILE A 51 -12.52 7.23 -9.17
N ALA A 52 -13.81 7.60 -9.23
CA ALA A 52 -14.35 8.70 -8.45
C ALA A 52 -14.19 8.45 -6.94
N ALA A 53 -14.54 7.25 -6.53
CA ALA A 53 -14.31 6.68 -5.22
C ALA A 53 -12.83 6.78 -4.76
N VAL A 54 -11.87 6.29 -5.56
CA VAL A 54 -10.43 6.36 -5.25
C VAL A 54 -9.97 7.81 -5.05
N ASN A 55 -10.45 8.74 -5.89
CA ASN A 55 -10.09 10.15 -5.77
C ASN A 55 -10.64 10.82 -4.50
N ILE A 56 -11.79 10.38 -3.99
CA ILE A 56 -12.33 10.85 -2.69
C ILE A 56 -11.46 10.32 -1.54
N ALA A 57 -10.95 9.09 -1.65
CA ALA A 57 -10.07 8.50 -0.65
C ALA A 57 -8.61 9.02 -0.73
N ALA A 58 -8.17 9.47 -1.90
CA ALA A 58 -6.78 9.85 -2.18
C ALA A 58 -6.17 10.87 -1.18
N PRO A 59 -6.87 11.94 -0.74
CA PRO A 59 -6.32 12.93 0.20
C PRO A 59 -5.90 12.29 1.53
N ILE A 60 -6.67 11.33 2.04
CA ILE A 60 -6.37 10.64 3.29
C ILE A 60 -5.08 9.81 3.14
N PHE A 61 -4.96 9.08 2.02
CA PHE A 61 -3.74 8.33 1.70
C PHE A 61 -2.52 9.24 1.51
N MET A 62 -2.68 10.41 0.88
CA MET A 62 -1.59 11.37 0.68
C MET A 62 -1.07 11.93 2.00
N ILE A 63 -1.95 12.23 2.96
CA ILE A 63 -1.55 12.68 4.31
C ILE A 63 -0.76 11.58 5.02
N ALA A 64 -1.26 10.34 5.00
CA ALA A 64 -0.58 9.21 5.62
C ALA A 64 0.80 8.94 5.00
N ALA A 65 0.89 8.93 3.66
CA ALA A 65 2.14 8.78 2.93
C ALA A 65 3.11 9.93 3.21
N GLY A 66 2.60 11.17 3.26
CA GLY A 66 3.38 12.37 3.55
C GLY A 66 4.02 12.34 4.94
N LEU A 67 3.28 11.91 5.97
CA LEU A 67 3.82 11.75 7.32
C LEU A 67 4.93 10.69 7.37
N GLY A 68 4.74 9.56 6.68
CA GLY A 68 5.76 8.52 6.56
C GLY A 68 7.03 9.02 5.88
N LEU A 69 6.89 9.78 4.79
CA LEU A 69 8.01 10.39 4.09
C LEU A 69 8.71 11.45 4.93
N MET A 70 7.98 12.27 5.67
CA MET A 70 8.53 13.34 6.51
C MET A 70 9.47 12.80 7.58
N PHE A 71 9.02 11.82 8.37
CA PHE A 71 9.85 11.24 9.43
C PHE A 71 10.88 10.24 8.88
N GLY A 72 10.53 9.46 7.87
CA GLY A 72 11.42 8.47 7.26
C GLY A 72 12.59 9.12 6.53
N MET A 73 12.32 9.94 5.50
CA MET A 73 13.38 10.62 4.76
C MET A 73 14.00 11.75 5.57
N GLY A 74 13.21 12.55 6.30
CA GLY A 74 13.75 13.65 7.11
C GLY A 74 14.72 13.18 8.19
N GLY A 75 14.36 12.11 8.92
CA GLY A 75 15.23 11.48 9.91
C GLY A 75 16.50 10.88 9.29
N GLY A 76 16.37 10.20 8.16
CA GLY A 76 17.49 9.62 7.41
C GLY A 76 18.48 10.67 6.90
N ILE A 77 18.00 11.81 6.40
CA ILE A 77 18.84 12.93 5.94
C ILE A 77 19.61 13.52 7.12
N LEU A 78 18.96 13.80 8.25
CA LEU A 78 19.63 14.32 9.45
C LEU A 78 20.68 13.34 9.99
N ALA A 79 20.39 12.05 9.97
CA ALA A 79 21.33 11.01 10.35
C ALA A 79 22.54 10.97 9.42
N SER A 80 22.31 11.04 8.10
CA SER A 80 23.37 11.07 7.08
C SER A 80 24.31 12.28 7.25
N ILE A 81 23.77 13.47 7.56
CA ILE A 81 24.57 14.68 7.80
C ILE A 81 25.43 14.56 9.07
N ASN A 82 24.91 13.95 10.13
CA ASN A 82 25.69 13.78 11.37
C ASN A 82 26.71 12.65 11.26
N LEU A 83 26.37 11.59 10.49
CA LEU A 83 27.26 10.49 10.16
C LEU A 83 28.45 10.98 9.33
N SER A 84 28.23 11.85 8.34
CA SER A 84 29.31 12.44 7.52
C SER A 84 30.23 13.37 8.31
N ARG A 85 29.75 13.94 9.43
CA ARG A 85 30.56 14.72 10.39
C ARG A 85 31.29 13.85 11.43
N GLY A 86 31.22 12.51 11.33
CA GLY A 86 31.85 11.58 12.27
C GLY A 86 31.14 11.45 13.62
N LYS A 87 29.95 12.04 13.79
CA LYS A 87 29.19 12.03 15.05
C LYS A 87 28.22 10.84 15.10
N LEU A 88 28.75 9.63 15.28
CA LEU A 88 27.97 8.38 15.27
C LEU A 88 26.85 8.36 16.33
N VAL A 89 27.14 8.81 17.55
CA VAL A 89 26.18 8.82 18.65
C VAL A 89 24.98 9.70 18.31
N VAL A 90 25.23 10.90 17.80
CA VAL A 90 24.18 11.85 17.40
C VAL A 90 23.36 11.31 16.22
N ALA A 91 24.01 10.66 15.25
CA ALA A 91 23.32 10.04 14.13
C ALA A 91 22.33 8.96 14.59
N ASN A 92 22.74 8.08 15.51
CA ASN A 92 21.86 7.04 16.07
C ASN A 92 20.70 7.63 16.88
N ILE A 93 20.95 8.68 17.67
CA ILE A 93 19.88 9.39 18.40
C ILE A 93 18.86 9.97 17.41
N ASN A 94 19.30 10.64 16.33
CA ASN A 94 18.39 11.22 15.34
C ASN A 94 17.51 10.17 14.65
N VAL A 95 18.08 9.02 14.26
CA VAL A 95 17.31 7.92 13.66
C VAL A 95 16.27 7.38 14.65
N THR A 96 16.71 7.12 15.88
CA THR A 96 15.84 6.54 16.91
C THR A 96 14.70 7.49 17.25
N GLN A 97 14.99 8.79 17.41
CA GLN A 97 14.00 9.83 17.65
C GLN A 97 13.01 9.94 16.48
N SER A 98 13.47 9.83 15.23
CA SER A 98 12.58 9.88 14.06
C SER A 98 11.63 8.68 14.01
N ILE A 99 12.11 7.48 14.35
CA ILE A 99 11.29 6.25 14.42
C ILE A 99 10.29 6.34 15.57
N VAL A 100 10.71 6.81 16.74
CA VAL A 100 9.83 6.98 17.91
C VAL A 100 8.73 8.00 17.60
N MET A 101 9.07 9.14 17.00
CA MET A 101 8.09 10.16 16.59
C MET A 101 7.12 9.62 15.54
N LEU A 102 7.60 8.89 14.53
CA LEU A 102 6.75 8.23 13.55
C LEU A 102 5.78 7.24 14.21
N THR A 103 6.27 6.44 15.16
CA THR A 103 5.46 5.46 15.89
C THR A 103 4.36 6.16 16.70
N ILE A 104 4.70 7.22 17.43
CA ILE A 104 3.73 8.03 18.20
C ILE A 104 2.68 8.62 17.26
N VAL A 105 3.09 9.25 16.16
CA VAL A 105 2.16 9.85 15.18
C VAL A 105 1.26 8.79 14.54
N SER A 106 1.79 7.61 14.23
CA SER A 106 0.99 6.50 13.69
C SER A 106 -0.04 5.97 14.71
N ILE A 107 0.31 5.91 16.00
CA ILE A 107 -0.63 5.50 17.05
C ILE A 107 -1.73 6.55 17.22
N ILE A 108 -1.38 7.83 17.24
CA ILE A 108 -2.35 8.93 17.35
C ILE A 108 -3.32 8.92 16.16
N MET A 109 -2.78 8.83 14.93
CA MET A 109 -3.61 8.70 13.72
C MET A 109 -4.49 7.45 13.80
N GLY A 110 -3.93 6.31 14.24
CA GLY A 110 -4.67 5.07 14.42
C GLY A 110 -5.84 5.21 15.38
N ILE A 111 -5.65 5.85 16.53
CA ILE A 111 -6.72 6.08 17.53
C ILE A 111 -7.79 7.03 16.99
N LEU A 112 -7.39 8.14 16.37
CA LEU A 112 -8.33 9.12 15.77
C LEU A 112 -9.18 8.48 14.67
N PHE A 113 -8.58 7.64 13.83
CA PHE A 113 -9.31 6.92 12.77
C PHE A 113 -10.15 5.76 13.32
N TRP A 114 -9.71 5.12 14.40
CA TRP A 114 -10.40 3.99 15.03
C TRP A 114 -11.74 4.41 15.62
N GLU A 115 -11.76 5.51 16.38
CA GLU A 115 -12.96 6.05 17.02
C GLU A 115 -13.99 6.51 15.98
N ASN A 116 -13.54 7.13 14.88
CA ASN A 116 -14.43 7.77 13.90
C ASN A 116 -14.88 6.86 12.74
N TRP A 117 -13.98 6.01 12.22
CA TRP A 117 -14.22 5.27 10.97
C TRP A 117 -14.27 3.76 11.21
N TRP A 118 -13.29 3.23 11.94
CA TRP A 118 -13.08 1.79 12.06
C TRP A 118 -14.10 1.11 13.00
N GLY A 119 -14.59 1.80 14.05
CA GLY A 119 -15.64 1.27 14.93
C GLY A 119 -17.01 1.11 14.24
N HIS A 120 -17.39 2.06 13.39
CA HIS A 120 -18.60 2.00 12.58
C HIS A 120 -18.46 1.01 11.40
N PHE A 121 -17.31 1.02 10.73
CA PHE A 121 -17.00 0.11 9.62
C PHE A 121 -16.87 -1.34 10.09
N LEU A 122 -16.12 -1.65 11.16
CA LEU A 122 -16.01 -3.02 11.70
C LEU A 122 -17.34 -3.57 12.20
N ARG A 123 -18.24 -2.76 12.80
CA ARG A 123 -19.58 -3.28 13.17
C ARG A 123 -20.42 -3.65 11.96
N ARG A 124 -20.26 -2.95 10.83
CA ARG A 124 -21.03 -3.17 9.60
C ARG A 124 -20.41 -4.22 8.67
N TYR A 125 -19.08 -4.33 8.63
CA TYR A 125 -18.32 -5.26 7.79
C TYR A 125 -17.89 -6.55 8.49
N ARG A 126 -17.95 -6.68 9.83
CA ARG A 126 -17.71 -7.96 10.53
C ARG A 126 -18.67 -9.06 10.05
N PHE A 127 -19.91 -8.70 9.70
CA PHE A 127 -20.87 -9.61 9.08
C PHE A 127 -20.47 -10.01 7.65
N LEU A 128 -19.94 -9.10 6.85
CA LEU A 128 -19.52 -9.36 5.46
C LEU A 128 -18.21 -10.15 5.38
N ILE A 129 -17.25 -9.91 6.27
CA ILE A 129 -16.00 -10.67 6.36
C ILE A 129 -16.27 -12.12 6.81
N LEU A 130 -17.16 -12.31 7.80
CA LEU A 130 -17.60 -13.65 8.22
C LEU A 130 -18.40 -14.36 7.11
N ALA A 131 -19.31 -13.66 6.42
CA ALA A 131 -20.04 -14.22 5.28
C ALA A 131 -19.13 -14.60 4.10
N GLY A 132 -18.12 -13.77 3.80
CA GLY A 132 -17.11 -14.06 2.77
C GLY A 132 -16.23 -15.26 3.11
N LEU A 133 -15.79 -15.39 4.37
CA LEU A 133 -15.06 -16.56 4.86
C LEU A 133 -15.93 -17.83 4.82
N VAL A 134 -17.21 -17.74 5.20
CA VAL A 134 -18.17 -18.87 5.12
C VAL A 134 -18.41 -19.30 3.67
N LEU A 135 -18.55 -18.36 2.73
CA LEU A 135 -18.69 -18.64 1.30
C LEU A 135 -17.42 -19.27 0.70
N LEU A 136 -16.23 -18.82 1.12
CA LEU A 136 -14.96 -19.46 0.77
C LEU A 136 -14.87 -20.87 1.36
N TYR A 137 -15.33 -21.07 2.59
CA TYR A 137 -15.34 -22.38 3.25
C TYR A 137 -16.31 -23.35 2.57
N THR A 138 -17.50 -22.90 2.16
CA THR A 138 -18.48 -23.71 1.42
C THR A 138 -18.05 -23.95 -0.03
N ALA A 139 -17.43 -22.96 -0.70
CA ALA A 139 -16.82 -23.15 -2.01
C ALA A 139 -15.64 -24.14 -1.97
N CYS A 140 -14.87 -24.16 -0.88
CA CYS A 140 -13.80 -25.13 -0.66
C CYS A 140 -14.34 -26.52 -0.27
N MET A 141 -15.44 -26.58 0.50
CA MET A 141 -16.12 -27.86 0.84
C MET A 141 -16.82 -28.53 -0.35
N VAL A 142 -17.26 -27.77 -1.37
CA VAL A 142 -17.87 -28.33 -2.60
C VAL A 142 -16.82 -28.96 -3.53
N ARG A 143 -15.55 -29.05 -3.12
CA ARG A 143 -14.48 -29.72 -3.88
C ARG A 143 -14.08 -31.07 -3.26
N ARG A 144 -15.06 -31.90 -2.92
CA ARG A 144 -14.83 -33.29 -2.48
C ARG A 144 -15.68 -34.34 -3.20
N ASP A 145 -16.15 -34.05 -4.41
CA ASP A 145 -16.56 -35.10 -5.35
C ASP A 145 -15.92 -34.82 -6.71
N GLY A 146 -14.96 -35.66 -7.06
CA GLY A 146 -14.08 -35.50 -8.21
C GLY A 146 -14.80 -35.78 -9.52
N ASN A 147 -15.46 -34.77 -10.09
CA ASN A 147 -15.78 -34.77 -11.52
C ASN A 147 -15.50 -33.41 -12.16
N LEU A 148 -14.75 -33.46 -13.25
CA LEU A 148 -14.36 -32.32 -14.07
C LEU A 148 -15.58 -31.66 -14.71
N ALA A 149 -15.71 -30.35 -14.51
CA ALA A 149 -16.37 -29.46 -15.45
C ALA A 149 -15.57 -28.16 -15.59
N CYS A 150 -14.35 -28.27 -16.10
CA CYS A 150 -13.78 -27.17 -16.88
C CYS A 150 -14.45 -27.21 -18.25
N GLY A 151 -15.45 -26.37 -18.48
CA GLY A 151 -16.18 -26.31 -19.74
C GLY A 151 -16.90 -24.99 -19.94
N GLY A 152 -16.21 -24.04 -20.59
CA GLY A 152 -16.79 -23.06 -21.50
C GLY A 152 -17.62 -21.89 -20.92
N GLY A 153 -17.17 -20.66 -21.23
CA GLY A 153 -18.08 -19.55 -21.49
C GLY A 153 -18.03 -18.38 -20.50
N GLY A 154 -17.29 -17.33 -20.86
CA GLY A 154 -17.28 -16.01 -20.22
C GLY A 154 -18.58 -15.19 -20.42
N ARG A 155 -19.76 -15.79 -20.20
CA ARG A 155 -21.07 -15.12 -20.32
C ARG A 155 -22.01 -15.30 -19.12
N TYR A 156 -21.57 -15.96 -18.04
CA TYR A 156 -22.42 -16.17 -16.84
C TYR A 156 -22.19 -15.17 -15.70
N TYR A 157 -21.25 -14.22 -15.84
CA TYR A 157 -20.98 -13.22 -14.78
C TYR A 157 -21.89 -11.98 -14.83
N TYR A 158 -22.70 -11.80 -15.89
CA TYR A 158 -23.50 -10.58 -16.07
C TYR A 158 -24.97 -10.69 -15.63
N ASN A 159 -25.46 -11.90 -15.33
CA ASN A 159 -26.88 -12.15 -15.06
C ASN A 159 -27.12 -12.90 -13.73
N ASN A 160 -26.21 -12.77 -12.78
CA ASN A 160 -26.38 -13.31 -11.45
C ASN A 160 -26.87 -12.20 -10.50
N PRO A 161 -28.08 -12.29 -9.90
CA PRO A 161 -28.62 -11.28 -9.00
C PRO A 161 -27.73 -11.00 -7.77
N TYR A 162 -26.77 -11.87 -7.46
CA TYR A 162 -25.80 -11.66 -6.38
C TYR A 162 -24.65 -10.68 -6.72
N PHE A 163 -24.38 -10.40 -8.01
CA PHE A 163 -23.38 -9.38 -8.41
C PHE A 163 -23.93 -7.95 -8.27
N ALA A 164 -25.26 -7.78 -8.29
CA ALA A 164 -25.92 -6.52 -8.01
C ALA A 164 -25.77 -6.11 -6.53
N MET A 165 -25.86 -7.06 -5.58
CA MET A 165 -25.59 -6.80 -4.16
C MET A 165 -24.12 -6.44 -3.86
N GLN A 166 -23.17 -6.95 -4.66
CA GLN A 166 -21.76 -6.55 -4.56
C GLN A 166 -21.55 -5.08 -4.96
N LYS A 167 -22.32 -4.57 -5.94
CA LYS A 167 -22.26 -3.15 -6.35
C LYS A 167 -22.77 -2.20 -5.26
N GLU A 168 -23.85 -2.56 -4.57
CA GLU A 168 -24.36 -1.74 -3.46
C GLU A 168 -23.42 -1.76 -2.24
N GLY A 169 -22.74 -2.88 -2.01
CA GLY A 169 -21.69 -2.99 -0.99
C GLY A 169 -20.42 -2.18 -1.31
N LEU A 170 -20.08 -2.01 -2.59
CA LEU A 170 -18.94 -1.17 -3.02
C LEU A 170 -19.22 0.32 -2.89
N VAL A 171 -20.47 0.75 -3.11
CA VAL A 171 -20.88 2.16 -2.92
C VAL A 171 -20.77 2.56 -1.44
N LEU A 172 -21.03 1.64 -0.51
CA LEU A 172 -20.90 1.88 0.94
C LEU A 172 -19.46 1.84 1.49
N ILE A 173 -18.48 1.40 0.69
CA ILE A 173 -17.04 1.53 1.03
C ILE A 173 -16.54 2.95 0.71
N TYR A 174 -17.26 3.68 -0.14
CA TYR A 174 -16.85 4.98 -0.70
C TYR A 174 -17.75 6.17 -0.34
N LEU A 175 -18.79 5.96 0.48
CA LEU A 175 -19.63 6.98 1.12
C LEU A 175 -19.65 6.72 2.63
#